data_AF-A0A1H6WDB1-F1
#
_entry.id   AF-A0A1H6WDB1-F1
#
_cell.length_a   1.000
_cell.length_b   1.000
_cell.length_c   1.000
_cell.angle_alpha   90.00
_cell.angle_beta   90.00
_cell.angle_gamma   90.00
#
_symmetry.space_group_name_H-M   'P 1'
#
loop_
_entity.id
_entity.type
_entity.pdbx_description
1 polymer ?
#
loop_
_entity_poly.entity_id
_entity_poly.type
_entity_poly.pdbx_seq_one_letter_code
_entity_poly.pdbx_strand_id
1 'polypeptide(L)'
;MRKFLKSAGLPIGVFALAIGSAFATNAMKDVQLNSTDRIGHYELDSENEFSCVQTNITCSTISDGPICTWYDAVNNQERTLYEKDELTMQCPTVLYQKQP
;
A
#
# COMPACT_ATOMS: atom_id res chain seq x y z
N MET A 1 59.98 -3.86 -2.09
CA MET A 1 58.98 -2.88 -2.58
C MET A 1 57.58 -3.42 -2.32
N ARG A 2 56.88 -2.98 -1.25
CA ARG A 2 55.52 -3.45 -0.87
C ARG A 2 54.59 -2.32 -0.42
N LYS A 3 54.86 -1.07 -0.83
CA LYS A 3 54.15 0.12 -0.32
C LYS A 3 53.13 0.73 -1.31
N PHE A 4 52.99 0.21 -2.52
CA PHE A 4 52.08 0.79 -3.53
C PHE A 4 50.69 0.13 -3.61
N LEU A 5 50.48 -1.04 -3.00
CA LEU A 5 49.17 -1.70 -2.99
C LEU A 5 48.15 -1.11 -2.00
N LYS A 6 48.57 -0.22 -1.08
CA LYS A 6 47.65 0.38 -0.09
C LYS A 6 47.11 1.77 -0.47
N SER A 7 47.67 2.43 -1.49
CA SER A 7 47.40 3.86 -1.70
C SER A 7 46.56 4.21 -2.94
N ALA A 8 46.26 3.24 -3.81
CA ALA A 8 45.53 3.50 -5.06
C ALA A 8 44.12 2.88 -5.13
N GLY A 9 43.79 1.90 -4.28
CA GLY A 9 42.47 1.27 -4.26
C GLY A 9 41.40 2.02 -3.46
N LEU A 10 41.84 2.87 -2.51
CA LEU A 10 40.95 3.58 -1.60
C LEU A 10 40.03 4.62 -2.28
N PRO A 11 40.50 5.50 -3.19
CA PRO A 11 39.62 6.50 -3.80
C PRO A 11 38.61 5.88 -4.77
N ILE A 12 39.01 4.86 -5.54
CA ILE A 12 38.14 4.21 -6.54
C ILE A 12 36.98 3.48 -5.84
N GLY A 13 37.25 2.81 -4.71
CA GLY A 13 36.21 2.17 -3.90
C GLY A 13 35.18 3.14 -3.33
N VAL A 14 35.59 4.36 -2.96
CA VAL A 14 34.69 5.39 -2.43
C VAL A 14 33.77 5.95 -3.52
N PHE A 15 34.28 6.17 -4.74
CA PHE A 15 33.44 6.61 -5.87
C PHE A 15 32.45 5.53 -6.31
N ALA A 16 32.85 4.26 -6.33
CA ALA A 16 31.95 3.15 -6.64
C ALA A 16 30.85 2.97 -5.58
N LEU A 17 31.18 3.14 -4.29
CA LEU A 17 30.22 3.00 -3.19
C LEU A 17 29.20 4.16 -3.17
N ALA A 18 29.62 5.38 -3.48
CA ALA A 18 28.74 6.55 -3.57
C ALA A 18 27.67 6.42 -4.67
N ILE A 19 28.05 5.88 -5.84
CA ILE A 19 27.11 5.66 -6.96
C ILE A 19 26.13 4.53 -6.62
N GLY A 20 26.58 3.47 -5.96
CA GLY A 20 25.72 2.35 -5.52
C GLY A 20 24.65 2.77 -4.51
N SER A 21 24.97 3.69 -3.58
CA SER A 21 24.01 4.19 -2.58
C SER A 21 22.87 5.01 -3.18
N ALA A 22 23.06 5.71 -4.31
CA ALA A 22 22.02 6.54 -4.92
C ALA A 22 20.88 5.71 -5.54
N PHE A 23 21.16 4.50 -6.01
CA PHE A 23 20.13 3.59 -6.54
C PHE A 23 19.43 2.77 -5.44
N ALA A 24 19.97 2.70 -4.22
CA ALA A 24 19.38 1.95 -3.11
C ALA A 24 18.24 2.72 -2.39
N THR A 25 18.25 4.06 -2.44
CA THR A 25 17.25 4.88 -1.72
C THR A 25 15.86 4.88 -2.39
N ASN A 26 15.76 4.52 -3.67
CA ASN A 26 14.46 4.44 -4.35
C ASN A 26 13.76 3.08 -4.19
N ALA A 27 14.45 2.04 -3.70
CA ALA A 27 13.87 0.70 -3.51
C ALA A 27 13.21 0.51 -2.13
N MET A 28 13.47 1.40 -1.16
CA MET A 28 12.93 1.26 0.20
C MET A 28 11.57 1.93 0.42
N LYS A 29 11.09 2.72 -0.55
CA LYS A 29 9.74 3.33 -0.45
C LYS A 29 8.61 2.35 -0.83
N ASP A 30 8.93 1.31 -1.61
CA ASP A 30 7.96 0.28 -2.04
C ASP A 30 7.65 -0.76 -0.93
N VAL A 31 8.52 -0.85 0.09
CA VAL A 31 8.37 -1.82 1.19
C VAL A 31 7.48 -1.27 2.33
N GLN A 32 7.13 0.02 2.30
CA GLN A 32 6.66 0.71 3.51
C GLN A 32 5.14 0.66 3.74
N LEU A 33 4.39 0.21 2.75
CA LEU A 33 2.98 -0.18 2.87
C LEU A 33 2.85 -1.42 1.99
N ASN A 34 2.36 -2.54 2.53
CA ASN A 34 1.81 -3.61 1.70
C ASN A 34 0.98 -2.95 0.59
N SER A 35 1.44 -3.01 -0.67
CA SER A 35 0.77 -2.32 -1.80
C SER A 35 -0.70 -2.75 -1.98
N THR A 36 -1.11 -3.79 -1.28
CA THR A 36 -2.44 -4.38 -1.27
C THR A 36 -3.31 -3.93 -0.10
N ASP A 37 -2.76 -3.25 0.90
CA ASP A 37 -3.56 -2.73 2.01
C ASP A 37 -4.30 -1.46 1.58
N ARG A 38 -5.62 -1.48 1.76
CA ARG A 38 -6.51 -0.38 1.43
C ARG A 38 -7.46 -0.10 2.58
N ILE A 39 -7.73 1.18 2.81
CA ILE A 39 -8.79 1.61 3.73
C ILE A 39 -10.12 1.25 3.07
N GLY A 40 -10.96 0.52 3.80
CA GLY A 40 -12.26 0.10 3.30
C GLY A 40 -13.28 1.23 3.30
N HIS A 41 -14.02 1.35 2.20
CA HIS A 41 -15.13 2.28 2.05
C HIS A 41 -16.42 1.51 1.82
N TYR A 42 -17.55 1.97 2.34
CA TYR A 42 -18.85 1.39 2.00
C TYR A 42 -19.68 2.39 1.19
N GLU A 43 -20.58 1.84 0.38
CA GLU A 43 -21.53 2.61 -0.41
C GLU A 43 -22.76 2.95 0.44
N LEU A 44 -23.13 4.23 0.48
CA LEU A 44 -24.44 4.65 0.99
C LEU A 44 -25.46 4.46 -0.12
N ASP A 45 -26.33 3.46 0.05
CA ASP A 45 -27.46 3.17 -0.84
C ASP A 45 -28.47 4.34 -0.75
N SER A 46 -28.32 5.32 -1.63
CA SER A 46 -29.18 6.51 -1.67
C SER A 46 -28.96 7.30 -2.96
N GLU A 47 -29.46 6.78 -4.09
CA GLU A 47 -29.81 7.53 -5.33
C GLU A 47 -28.70 8.40 -6.00
N ASN A 48 -27.52 8.53 -5.39
CA ASN A 48 -26.38 9.31 -5.84
C ASN A 48 -25.16 8.39 -5.78
N GLU A 49 -24.85 7.83 -6.93
CA GLU A 49 -23.88 6.79 -7.29
C GLU A 49 -22.40 7.08 -6.91
N PHE A 50 -22.12 8.02 -5.99
CA PHE A 50 -20.79 8.62 -5.79
C PHE A 50 -20.38 8.81 -4.32
N SER A 51 -21.08 8.21 -3.35
CA SER A 51 -20.77 8.41 -1.92
C SER A 51 -20.10 7.20 -1.27
N CYS A 52 -18.79 7.09 -1.50
CA CYS A 52 -17.91 6.21 -0.73
C CYS A 52 -17.62 6.78 0.65
N VAL A 53 -18.15 6.14 1.70
CA VAL A 53 -17.85 6.53 3.09
C VAL A 53 -16.68 5.73 3.61
N GLN A 54 -15.66 6.45 4.07
CA GLN A 54 -14.47 5.86 4.66
C GLN A 54 -14.77 5.22 6.02
N THR A 55 -14.29 3.99 6.22
CA THR A 55 -14.31 3.32 7.53
C THR A 55 -12.93 3.35 8.20
N ASN A 56 -12.86 2.84 9.42
CA ASN A 56 -11.61 2.61 10.14
C ASN A 56 -11.02 1.20 9.92
N ILE A 57 -11.59 0.40 9.02
CA ILE A 57 -11.09 -0.95 8.72
C ILE A 57 -10.12 -0.89 7.54
N THR A 58 -8.98 -1.57 7.70
CA THR A 58 -8.03 -1.83 6.61
C THR A 58 -8.23 -3.24 6.09
N CYS A 59 -8.44 -3.36 4.79
CA CYS A 59 -8.63 -4.63 4.08
C CYS A 59 -7.52 -4.81 3.03
N SER A 60 -7.52 -5.94 2.34
CA SER A 60 -6.60 -6.25 1.24
C SER A 60 -7.32 -6.23 -0.11
N THR A 61 -6.60 -5.84 -1.17
CA THR A 61 -7.04 -6.07 -2.55
C THR A 61 -6.74 -7.49 -3.04
N ILE A 62 -5.99 -8.29 -2.26
CA ILE A 62 -5.73 -9.70 -2.58
C ILE A 62 -6.96 -10.52 -2.22
N SER A 63 -7.53 -11.21 -3.21
CA SER A 63 -8.66 -12.13 -3.05
C SER A 63 -8.24 -13.48 -2.43
N ASP A 64 -7.51 -13.45 -1.31
CA ASP A 64 -7.05 -14.66 -0.59
C ASP A 64 -7.98 -15.00 0.59
N GLY A 65 -8.84 -14.06 1.00
CA GLY A 65 -9.71 -14.18 2.16
C GLY A 65 -11.20 -14.00 1.84
N PRO A 66 -12.07 -14.12 2.86
CA PRO A 66 -13.47 -13.74 2.73
C PRO A 66 -13.60 -12.23 2.42
N ILE A 67 -14.74 -11.84 1.88
CA ILE A 67 -15.04 -10.43 1.61
C ILE A 67 -14.92 -9.62 2.91
N CYS A 68 -14.31 -8.46 2.80
CA CYS A 68 -14.17 -7.55 3.92
C CYS A 68 -15.50 -6.86 4.18
N THR A 69 -16.05 -7.05 5.37
CA THR A 69 -17.30 -6.45 5.81
C THR A 69 -17.09 -5.64 7.07
N TRP A 70 -17.91 -4.61 7.24
CA TRP A 70 -17.97 -3.79 8.43
C TRP A 70 -19.39 -3.77 8.95
N TYR A 71 -19.54 -3.96 10.26
CA TYR A 71 -20.83 -3.84 10.90
C TYR A 71 -21.12 -2.38 11.22
N ASP A 72 -22.09 -1.81 10.51
CA ASP A 72 -22.61 -0.49 10.78
C ASP A 72 -23.55 -0.55 11.97
N ALA A 73 -23.04 -0.17 13.15
CA ALA A 73 -23.82 -0.13 14.39
C ALA A 73 -24.94 0.93 14.37
N VAL A 74 -24.88 1.93 13.50
CA VAL A 74 -25.91 2.97 13.40
C VAL A 74 -27.14 2.43 12.67
N ASN A 75 -26.92 1.71 11.58
CA ASN A 75 -27.98 1.13 10.76
C ASN A 75 -28.29 -0.34 11.09
N ASN A 76 -27.55 -0.96 12.02
CA ASN A 76 -27.59 -2.39 12.36
C ASN A 76 -27.47 -3.30 11.13
N GLN A 77 -26.59 -2.95 10.19
CA GLN A 77 -26.42 -3.66 8.93
C GLN A 77 -24.94 -3.98 8.68
N GLU A 78 -24.68 -5.14 8.09
CA GLU A 78 -23.37 -5.49 7.59
C GLU A 78 -23.16 -4.86 6.21
N ARG A 79 -22.07 -4.12 6.05
CA ARG A 79 -21.70 -3.41 4.81
C ARG A 79 -20.45 -4.04 4.22
N THR A 80 -20.50 -4.36 2.93
CA THR A 80 -19.30 -4.73 2.18
C THR A 80 -18.38 -3.53 2.01
N LEU A 81 -17.08 -3.76 2.11
CA LEU A 81 -16.06 -2.74 1.94
C LEU A 81 -15.39 -2.82 0.57
N TYR A 82 -15.10 -1.65 0.04
CA TYR A 82 -14.61 -1.41 -1.30
C TYR A 82 -13.42 -0.43 -1.30
N GLU A 83 -12.62 -0.49 -2.36
CA GLU A 83 -11.61 0.52 -2.66
C GLU A 83 -12.29 1.71 -3.34
N LYS A 84 -11.96 2.91 -2.86
CA LYS A 84 -12.41 4.16 -3.47
C LYS A 84 -11.56 4.45 -4.70
N ASP A 85 -12.21 4.62 -5.84
CA ASP A 85 -11.61 5.15 -7.05
C ASP A 85 -11.54 6.69 -6.94
N GLU A 86 -10.33 7.26 -6.99
CA GLU A 86 -10.14 8.71 -6.87
C GLU A 86 -10.61 9.50 -8.10
N LEU A 87 -10.75 8.85 -9.26
CA LEU A 87 -11.15 9.48 -10.52
C LEU A 87 -12.68 9.58 -10.62
N THR A 88 -13.36 8.51 -10.24
CA THR A 88 -14.83 8.42 -10.35
C THR A 88 -15.53 8.74 -9.04
N MET A 89 -14.80 8.78 -7.91
CA MET A 89 -15.35 8.82 -6.54
C MET A 89 -16.28 7.64 -6.22
N GLN A 90 -16.22 6.57 -7.03
CA GLN A 90 -17.03 5.37 -6.86
C GLN A 90 -16.27 4.31 -6.06
N CYS A 91 -17.01 3.28 -5.64
CA CYS A 91 -16.50 2.14 -4.87
C CYS A 91 -16.59 0.84 -5.69
N PRO A 92 -15.92 0.72 -6.86
CA PRO A 92 -16.14 -0.39 -7.77
C PRO A 92 -15.48 -1.70 -7.29
N THR A 93 -14.42 -1.63 -6.50
CA THR A 93 -13.54 -2.77 -6.23
C THR A 93 -13.79 -3.32 -4.85
N VAL A 94 -14.27 -4.56 -4.74
CA VAL A 94 -14.46 -5.24 -3.45
C VAL A 94 -13.11 -5.52 -2.79
N LEU A 95 -13.03 -5.29 -1.48
CA LEU A 95 -11.88 -5.63 -0.67
C LEU A 95 -12.11 -6.94 0.12
N TYR A 96 -11.02 -7.58 0.50
CA TYR A 96 -10.99 -8.88 1.17
C TYR A 96 -10.30 -8.79 2.53
N GLN A 97 -10.69 -9.64 3.47
CA GLN A 97 -10.04 -9.73 4.78
C GLN A 97 -8.64 -10.31 4.62
N LYS A 98 -7.70 -9.77 5.41
CA LYS A 98 -6.37 -10.36 5.52
C LYS A 98 -6.49 -11.71 6.19
N GLN A 99 -6.02 -12.76 5.53
CA GLN A 99 -5.76 -14.01 6.25
C GLN A 99 -4.59 -13.80 7.22
N PRO A 100 -4.70 -14.33 8.45
CA PRO A 100 -3.65 -14.25 9.46
C PRO A 100 -2.42 -15.09 9.12
#